data_AF-A0A543CNV0-F1
#
_entry.id   AF-A0A543CNV0-F1
#
_cell.length_a   1.000
_cell.length_b   1.000
_cell.length_c   1.000
_cell.angle_alpha   90.00
_cell.angle_beta   90.00
_cell.angle_gamma   90.00
#
_symmetry.space_group_name_H-M   'P 1'
#
loop_
_entity.id
_entity.type
_entity.pdbx_description
1 polymer ?
#
loop_
_entity_poly.entity_id
_entity_poly.type
_entity_poly.pdbx_seq_one_letter_code
_entity_poly.pdbx_strand_id
1 'polypeptide(L)'
;MIDGAPLTDLIQEGRTAPAVPARIGRHDVLVESGWVGTFVYRVRGDRVLVVHANKGYRDDVVGALLDAVDDLADADDLGSIVRPRPIEVPGFALDRAVLLGPGHTDFFRDGPLADIGTQVIPVHRSEVVDGEEYEACRPGIIGKNLAIRHYDWTREPSPRADVRRLDDGVGGLYRRNRRSRRSSKPALVQARVVLERNLPALLDDVQLSVMDTRGHDLRLRRDWDRLRGTLQIPGKAEAVDVDISRLSAWAVFGPLFGGADFEPAALETRQPSEHMLMMHVNDGERRRHDQDGHPASLEECLLWLDALAPTDGNYLIFTGRSEGIVQMRWQGPGEPRLWLETPEPAHHRSRGRYVTRDEAVTMIQALAREDDVAVDDLGDLETVTWDPGTGAR
;
A
#
# COMPACT_ATOMS: atom_id res chain seq x y z
N MET A 1 -32.69 29.68 -4.74
CA MET A 1 -32.29 31.10 -4.92
C MET A 1 -31.52 31.50 -3.69
N ILE A 2 -30.23 31.75 -3.83
CA ILE A 2 -29.41 32.38 -2.78
C ILE A 2 -29.26 33.82 -3.26
N ASP A 3 -29.79 34.79 -2.51
CA ASP A 3 -29.64 36.23 -2.77
C ASP A 3 -30.08 36.77 -4.15
N GLY A 4 -31.08 36.16 -4.78
CA GLY A 4 -31.73 36.71 -5.98
C GLY A 4 -30.93 36.64 -7.29
N ALA A 5 -29.68 36.17 -7.27
CA ALA A 5 -28.91 35.85 -8.48
C ALA A 5 -29.33 34.48 -9.04
N PRO A 6 -29.48 34.32 -10.37
CA PRO A 6 -29.68 33.01 -10.97
C PRO A 6 -28.41 32.15 -10.74
N LEU A 7 -28.58 30.85 -10.48
CA LEU A 7 -27.47 29.93 -10.20
C LEU A 7 -26.40 29.93 -11.29
N THR A 8 -26.77 30.26 -12.53
CA THR A 8 -25.87 30.41 -13.66
C THR A 8 -24.86 31.54 -13.45
N ASP A 9 -25.27 32.64 -12.82
CA ASP A 9 -24.39 33.79 -12.54
C ASP A 9 -23.42 33.45 -11.41
N LEU A 10 -23.89 32.73 -10.39
CA LEU A 10 -23.05 32.22 -9.30
C LEU A 10 -22.03 31.19 -9.78
N ILE A 11 -22.38 30.37 -10.78
CA ILE A 11 -21.42 29.46 -11.43
C ILE A 11 -20.31 30.27 -12.11
N GLN A 12 -20.64 31.41 -12.72
CA GLN A 12 -19.70 32.22 -13.48
C GLN A 12 -18.82 33.15 -12.62
N GLU A 13 -19.21 33.41 -11.37
CA GLU A 13 -18.52 34.34 -10.47
C GLU A 13 -17.05 33.94 -10.23
N GLY A 14 -16.13 34.88 -10.46
CA GLY A 14 -14.70 34.68 -10.23
C GLY A 14 -13.97 33.79 -11.27
N ARG A 15 -14.64 33.37 -12.34
CA ARG A 15 -14.06 32.47 -13.35
C ARG A 15 -13.46 33.20 -14.54
N THR A 16 -12.38 32.63 -15.07
CA THR A 16 -11.62 33.20 -16.21
C THR A 16 -12.22 32.87 -17.57
N ALA A 17 -12.95 31.76 -17.70
CA ALA A 17 -13.64 31.35 -18.92
C ALA A 17 -15.16 31.29 -18.70
N PRO A 18 -15.98 31.67 -19.70
CA PRO A 18 -17.42 31.53 -19.61
C PRO A 18 -17.85 30.07 -19.70
N ALA A 19 -18.74 29.64 -18.82
CA ALA A 19 -19.44 28.37 -18.96
C ALA A 19 -20.55 28.53 -20.03
N VAL A 20 -20.48 27.75 -21.10
CA VAL A 20 -21.40 27.85 -22.25
C VAL A 20 -22.49 26.77 -22.18
N PRO A 21 -23.76 27.11 -22.49
CA PRO A 21 -24.81 26.10 -22.59
C PRO A 21 -24.49 25.02 -23.63
N ALA A 22 -24.71 23.76 -23.25
CA ALA A 22 -24.53 22.60 -24.10
C ALA A 22 -25.54 21.50 -23.72
N ARG A 23 -25.52 20.40 -24.49
CA ARG A 23 -26.32 19.22 -24.21
C ARG A 23 -25.43 17.97 -24.27
N ILE A 24 -25.39 17.22 -23.18
CA ILE A 24 -24.63 15.97 -23.08
C ILE A 24 -25.61 14.85 -22.76
N GLY A 25 -25.77 13.92 -23.70
CA GLY A 25 -26.82 12.90 -23.63
C GLY A 25 -28.21 13.55 -23.52
N ARG A 26 -28.92 13.27 -22.42
CA ARG A 26 -30.24 13.86 -22.11
C ARG A 26 -30.18 15.10 -21.21
N HIS A 27 -28.99 15.52 -20.80
CA HIS A 27 -28.80 16.57 -19.81
C HIS A 27 -28.49 17.91 -20.49
N ASP A 28 -29.27 18.93 -20.14
CA ASP A 28 -28.92 20.32 -20.45
C ASP A 28 -27.93 20.80 -19.38
N VAL A 29 -26.77 21.27 -19.83
CA VAL A 29 -25.60 21.55 -18.97
C VAL A 29 -24.92 22.87 -19.37
N LEU A 30 -24.06 23.38 -18.50
CA LEU A 30 -23.08 24.40 -18.85
C LEU A 30 -21.69 23.76 -18.90
N VAL A 31 -20.91 24.04 -19.93
CA VAL A 31 -19.56 23.50 -20.12
C VAL A 31 -18.56 24.63 -20.06
N GLU A 32 -17.57 24.50 -19.18
CA GLU A 32 -16.41 25.39 -19.11
C GLU A 32 -15.18 24.58 -19.49
N SER A 33 -14.41 25.05 -20.47
CA SER A 33 -13.13 24.43 -20.85
C SER A 33 -12.00 25.42 -20.61
N GLY A 34 -11.01 25.00 -19.83
CA GLY A 34 -9.86 25.82 -19.48
C GLY A 34 -8.57 25.01 -19.35
N TRP A 35 -7.50 25.68 -18.92
CA TRP A 35 -6.18 25.05 -18.78
C TRP A 35 -6.12 23.96 -17.69
N VAL A 36 -7.04 24.00 -16.72
CA VAL A 36 -7.20 22.99 -15.65
C VAL A 36 -8.11 21.84 -16.07
N GLY A 37 -8.67 21.87 -17.29
CA GLY A 37 -9.55 20.84 -17.82
C GLY A 37 -10.94 21.33 -18.18
N THR A 38 -11.86 20.38 -18.29
CA THR A 38 -13.26 20.62 -18.63
C THR A 38 -14.15 20.39 -17.42
N PHE A 39 -14.99 21.37 -17.13
CA PHE A 39 -16.01 21.32 -16.10
C PHE A 39 -17.38 21.30 -16.76
N VAL A 40 -18.26 20.43 -16.27
CA VAL A 40 -19.65 20.34 -16.71
C VAL A 40 -20.55 20.56 -15.51
N TYR A 41 -21.37 21.60 -15.59
CA TYR A 41 -22.33 21.98 -14.57
C TYR A 41 -23.73 21.56 -14.98
N ARG A 42 -24.44 20.91 -14.07
CA ARG A 42 -25.87 20.65 -14.19
C ARG A 42 -26.60 21.34 -13.04
N VAL A 43 -27.55 22.21 -13.38
CA VAL A 43 -28.43 22.83 -12.39
C VAL A 43 -29.67 21.94 -12.25
N ARG A 44 -30.00 21.54 -11.02
CA ARG A 44 -31.20 20.76 -10.71
C ARG A 44 -31.84 21.31 -9.45
N GLY A 45 -33.03 21.90 -9.61
CA GLY A 45 -33.70 22.58 -8.50
C GLY A 45 -32.85 23.72 -7.94
N ASP A 46 -32.50 23.63 -6.67
CA ASP A 46 -31.64 24.57 -5.95
C ASP A 46 -30.18 24.11 -5.85
N ARG A 47 -29.83 22.97 -6.45
CA ARG A 47 -28.49 22.39 -6.39
C ARG A 47 -27.70 22.59 -7.68
N VAL A 48 -26.38 22.65 -7.53
CA VAL A 48 -25.43 22.66 -8.64
C VAL A 48 -24.58 21.42 -8.55
N LEU A 49 -24.61 20.60 -9.60
CA LEU A 49 -23.77 19.42 -9.73
C LEU A 49 -22.64 19.72 -10.71
N VAL A 50 -21.40 19.37 -10.34
CA VAL A 50 -20.24 19.50 -11.21
C VAL A 50 -19.61 18.14 -11.51
N VAL A 51 -19.25 17.93 -12.77
CA VAL A 51 -18.35 16.89 -13.24
C VAL A 51 -17.08 17.59 -13.72
N HIS A 52 -15.89 17.12 -13.32
CA HIS A 52 -14.63 17.76 -13.69
C HIS A 52 -13.61 16.73 -14.20
N ALA A 53 -13.06 16.99 -15.38
CA ALA A 53 -11.99 16.21 -16.01
C ALA A 53 -10.80 17.12 -16.34
N ASN A 54 -9.66 16.93 -15.67
CA ASN A 54 -8.38 17.54 -16.05
C ASN A 54 -7.82 16.93 -17.35
N LYS A 55 -8.02 15.62 -17.53
CA LYS A 55 -7.54 14.85 -18.68
C LYS A 55 -8.54 13.76 -19.03
N GLY A 56 -8.58 13.37 -20.30
CA GLY A 56 -9.43 12.27 -20.76
C GLY A 56 -10.92 12.60 -20.80
N TYR A 57 -11.28 13.88 -20.89
CA TYR A 57 -12.66 14.33 -21.04
C TYR A 57 -13.35 13.61 -22.22
N ARG A 58 -14.57 13.11 -21.98
CA ARG A 58 -15.44 12.52 -22.98
C ARG A 58 -16.91 12.78 -22.64
N ASP A 59 -17.70 13.18 -23.62
CA ASP A 59 -19.14 13.46 -23.45
C ASP A 59 -19.94 12.22 -23.02
N ASP A 60 -19.62 11.04 -23.57
CA ASP A 60 -20.30 9.79 -23.23
C ASP A 60 -20.09 9.38 -21.77
N VAL A 61 -18.88 9.58 -21.24
CA VAL A 61 -18.57 9.39 -19.82
C VAL A 61 -19.34 10.38 -18.94
N VAL A 62 -19.35 11.68 -19.29
CA VAL A 62 -20.12 12.68 -18.54
C VAL A 62 -21.60 12.32 -18.50
N GLY A 63 -22.19 11.96 -19.65
CA GLY A 63 -23.59 11.55 -19.73
C GLY A 63 -23.90 10.38 -18.80
N ALA A 64 -23.07 9.34 -18.84
CA ALA A 64 -23.22 8.16 -17.97
C ALA A 64 -23.06 8.51 -16.48
N LEU A 65 -22.10 9.36 -16.11
CA LEU A 65 -21.92 9.83 -14.74
C LEU A 65 -23.15 10.58 -14.24
N LEU A 66 -23.70 11.50 -15.05
CA LEU A 66 -24.90 12.26 -14.71
C LEU A 66 -26.15 11.38 -14.60
N ASP A 67 -26.27 10.37 -15.46
CA ASP A 67 -27.36 9.38 -15.40
C ASP A 67 -27.28 8.51 -14.14
N ALA A 68 -26.07 8.07 -13.78
CA ALA A 68 -25.87 7.15 -12.66
C ALA A 68 -26.19 7.73 -11.29
N VAL A 69 -26.07 9.05 -11.12
CA VAL A 69 -26.35 9.73 -9.84
C VAL A 69 -27.68 10.49 -9.84
N ASP A 70 -28.48 10.35 -10.90
CA ASP A 70 -29.72 11.09 -11.11
C ASP A 70 -30.76 10.79 -10.01
N ASP A 71 -30.72 9.60 -9.41
CA ASP A 71 -31.53 9.19 -8.26
C ASP A 71 -30.99 9.76 -6.93
N LEU A 72 -29.68 9.95 -6.84
CA LEU A 72 -29.01 10.40 -5.62
C LEU A 72 -29.12 11.91 -5.42
N ALA A 73 -29.24 12.71 -6.49
CA ALA A 73 -29.21 14.16 -6.42
C ALA A 73 -30.25 14.79 -5.48
N ASP A 74 -31.35 14.08 -5.21
CA ASP A 74 -32.44 14.53 -4.34
C ASP A 74 -32.36 13.93 -2.92
N ALA A 75 -31.31 13.18 -2.57
CA ALA A 75 -31.17 12.58 -1.25
C ALA A 75 -30.86 13.63 -0.17
N ASP A 76 -31.43 13.42 1.03
CA ASP A 76 -31.31 14.34 2.17
C ASP A 76 -29.95 14.25 2.88
N ASP A 77 -29.22 13.15 2.73
CA ASP A 77 -27.98 12.86 3.46
C ASP A 77 -26.73 12.83 2.56
N LEU A 78 -26.76 13.63 1.50
CA LEU A 78 -25.71 13.67 0.48
C LEU A 78 -24.34 14.02 1.07
N GLY A 79 -23.39 13.10 0.86
CA GLY A 79 -21.95 13.35 1.04
C GLY A 79 -21.29 12.72 2.26
N SER A 80 -22.05 12.32 3.29
CA SER A 80 -21.45 11.67 4.46
C SER A 80 -21.08 10.20 4.19
N ILE A 81 -21.87 9.53 3.36
CA ILE A 81 -21.76 8.11 3.02
C ILE A 81 -21.58 7.97 1.51
N VAL A 82 -20.58 7.18 1.10
CA VAL A 82 -20.30 6.88 -0.30
C VAL A 82 -21.29 5.85 -0.82
N ARG A 83 -21.96 6.20 -1.93
CA ARG A 83 -22.92 5.34 -2.64
C ARG A 83 -22.50 5.20 -4.08
N PRO A 84 -21.62 4.25 -4.41
CA PRO A 84 -21.14 4.09 -5.77
C PRO A 84 -22.27 3.59 -6.66
N ARG A 85 -22.40 4.17 -7.85
CA ARG A 85 -23.40 3.79 -8.86
C ARG A 85 -22.71 3.24 -10.09
N PRO A 86 -23.13 2.10 -10.65
CA PRO A 86 -22.51 1.54 -11.85
C PRO A 86 -22.64 2.49 -13.03
N ILE A 87 -21.56 2.61 -13.82
CA ILE A 87 -21.60 3.17 -15.17
C ILE A 87 -20.99 2.17 -16.14
N GLU A 88 -21.53 2.13 -17.36
CA GLU A 88 -21.06 1.27 -18.43
C GLU A 88 -20.72 2.14 -19.63
N VAL A 89 -19.42 2.41 -19.81
CA VAL A 89 -18.92 3.21 -20.93
C VAL A 89 -17.79 2.44 -21.62
N PRO A 90 -17.93 2.09 -22.91
CA PRO A 90 -16.90 1.34 -23.63
C PRO A 90 -15.52 2.02 -23.56
N GLY A 91 -14.51 1.21 -23.21
CA GLY A 91 -13.12 1.65 -23.10
C GLY A 91 -12.84 2.62 -21.94
N PHE A 92 -13.74 2.74 -20.97
CA PHE A 92 -13.54 3.56 -19.78
C PHE A 92 -13.30 2.67 -18.56
N ALA A 93 -12.15 2.86 -17.89
CA ALA A 93 -11.73 1.98 -16.79
C ALA A 93 -12.44 2.28 -15.47
N LEU A 94 -12.96 3.49 -15.27
CA LEU A 94 -13.62 3.90 -14.02
C LEU A 94 -15.12 3.63 -14.15
N ASP A 95 -15.58 2.51 -13.60
CA ASP A 95 -16.91 1.93 -13.85
C ASP A 95 -17.95 2.24 -12.76
N ARG A 96 -17.65 3.24 -11.91
CA ARG A 96 -18.56 3.73 -10.88
C ARG A 96 -18.58 5.26 -10.85
N ALA A 97 -19.76 5.81 -10.58
CA ALA A 97 -19.96 7.21 -10.23
C ALA A 97 -20.12 7.34 -8.70
N VAL A 98 -19.45 8.31 -8.09
CA VAL A 98 -19.66 8.68 -6.69
C VAL A 98 -20.05 10.15 -6.62
N LEU A 99 -21.16 10.43 -5.93
CA LEU A 99 -21.65 11.79 -5.68
C LEU A 99 -21.15 12.28 -4.32
N LEU A 100 -20.39 13.37 -4.35
CA LEU A 100 -19.90 14.10 -3.20
C LEU A 100 -20.87 15.24 -2.90
N GLY A 101 -21.43 15.23 -1.69
CA GLY A 101 -22.35 16.26 -1.23
C GLY A 101 -21.66 17.57 -0.83
N PRO A 102 -22.45 18.59 -0.44
CA PRO A 102 -21.93 19.84 0.11
C PRO A 102 -20.99 19.58 1.30
N GLY A 103 -19.93 20.39 1.42
CA GLY A 103 -18.88 20.20 2.44
C GLY A 103 -17.93 19.01 2.21
N HIS A 104 -18.27 18.08 1.32
CA HIS A 104 -17.47 16.90 0.98
C HIS A 104 -16.79 17.02 -0.40
N THR A 105 -16.88 18.17 -1.05
CA THR A 105 -16.09 18.50 -2.24
C THR A 105 -15.24 19.74 -1.99
N ASP A 106 -13.96 19.66 -2.36
CA ASP A 106 -13.03 20.80 -2.34
C ASP A 106 -13.39 21.84 -3.41
N PHE A 107 -14.21 21.47 -4.41
CA PHE A 107 -14.51 22.31 -5.57
C PHE A 107 -15.32 23.56 -5.21
N PHE A 108 -16.33 23.40 -4.35
CA PHE A 108 -17.23 24.49 -3.96
C PHE A 108 -16.90 25.09 -2.59
N ARG A 109 -15.86 24.58 -1.89
CA ARG A 109 -15.61 24.86 -0.47
C ARG A 109 -15.56 26.35 -0.13
N ASP A 110 -14.95 27.16 -0.99
CA ASP A 110 -14.65 28.56 -0.72
C ASP A 110 -15.50 29.54 -1.57
N GLY A 111 -16.66 29.10 -2.07
CA GLY A 111 -17.50 29.88 -2.99
C GLY A 111 -18.97 29.99 -2.59
N PRO A 112 -19.77 30.81 -3.33
CA PRO A 112 -21.19 31.03 -3.06
C PRO A 112 -22.06 29.77 -3.20
N LEU A 113 -21.50 28.69 -3.73
CA LEU A 113 -22.16 27.40 -3.94
C LEU A 113 -21.76 26.36 -2.89
N ALA A 114 -21.01 26.71 -1.83
CA ALA A 114 -20.48 25.75 -0.85
C ALA A 114 -21.55 24.83 -0.22
N ASP A 115 -22.74 25.38 0.05
CA ASP A 115 -23.82 24.68 0.75
C ASP A 115 -24.76 23.90 -0.19
N ILE A 116 -24.70 24.15 -1.50
CA ILE A 116 -25.59 23.55 -2.51
C ILE A 116 -24.86 22.81 -3.62
N GLY A 117 -23.53 22.92 -3.63
CA GLY A 117 -22.64 22.38 -4.62
C GLY A 117 -22.34 20.92 -4.35
N THR A 118 -22.51 20.09 -5.38
CA THR A 118 -22.22 18.65 -5.35
C THR A 118 -21.28 18.30 -6.49
N GLN A 119 -20.45 17.28 -6.29
CA GLN A 119 -19.50 16.84 -7.31
C GLN A 119 -19.67 15.36 -7.63
N VAL A 120 -19.72 15.02 -8.91
CA VAL A 120 -19.64 13.63 -9.35
C VAL A 120 -18.22 13.33 -9.78
N ILE A 121 -17.68 12.23 -9.27
CA ILE A 121 -16.36 11.73 -9.63
C ILE A 121 -16.45 10.30 -10.18
N PRO A 122 -15.71 9.98 -11.26
CA PRO A 122 -15.54 8.62 -11.70
C PRO A 122 -14.52 7.88 -10.80
N VAL A 123 -14.87 6.67 -10.41
CA VAL A 123 -14.01 5.76 -9.64
C VAL A 123 -14.16 4.35 -10.19
N HIS A 124 -13.24 3.46 -9.86
CA HIS A 124 -13.37 2.05 -10.19
C HIS A 124 -13.94 1.25 -9.01
N ARG A 125 -14.66 0.15 -9.27
CA ARG A 125 -15.28 -0.71 -8.24
C ARG A 125 -14.30 -1.23 -7.18
N SER A 126 -13.01 -1.33 -7.50
CA SER A 126 -11.96 -1.74 -6.55
C SER A 126 -11.49 -0.63 -5.62
N GLU A 127 -11.93 0.61 -5.86
CA GLU A 127 -11.47 1.79 -5.15
C GLU A 127 -12.46 2.26 -4.10
N VAL A 128 -13.67 1.75 -4.06
CA VAL A 128 -14.74 2.24 -3.16
C VAL A 128 -15.61 1.08 -2.67
N VAL A 129 -16.14 1.23 -1.45
CA VAL A 129 -17.08 0.30 -0.85
C VAL A 129 -18.37 1.04 -0.56
N ASP A 130 -19.51 0.45 -0.93
CA ASP A 130 -20.81 1.03 -0.62
C ASP A 130 -21.03 1.13 0.90
N GLY A 131 -21.48 2.29 1.35
CA GLY A 131 -21.69 2.55 2.78
C GLY A 131 -20.45 3.04 3.53
N GLU A 132 -19.28 3.17 2.89
CA GLU A 132 -18.11 3.74 3.58
C GLU A 132 -18.28 5.24 3.85
N GLU A 133 -17.77 5.72 4.98
CA GLU A 133 -17.75 7.15 5.26
C GLU A 133 -16.81 7.88 4.30
N TYR A 134 -17.23 9.06 3.85
CA TYR A 134 -16.43 9.86 2.92
C TYR A 134 -15.02 10.17 3.43
N GLU A 135 -14.87 10.51 4.70
CA GLU A 135 -13.55 10.82 5.30
C GLU A 135 -12.57 9.63 5.25
N ALA A 136 -13.09 8.39 5.27
CA ALA A 136 -12.27 7.18 5.10
C ALA A 136 -11.97 6.90 3.62
N CYS A 137 -12.90 7.23 2.74
CA CYS A 137 -12.79 7.05 1.29
C CYS A 137 -11.82 8.04 0.63
N ARG A 138 -11.90 9.31 1.05
CA ARG A 138 -11.26 10.47 0.43
C ARG A 138 -9.75 10.30 0.20
N PRO A 139 -8.93 9.86 1.18
CA PRO A 139 -7.49 9.72 0.97
C PRO A 139 -7.14 8.67 -0.09
N GLY A 140 -8.01 7.67 -0.29
CA GLY A 140 -7.84 6.60 -1.26
C GLY A 140 -8.11 7.03 -2.70
N ILE A 141 -9.14 7.85 -2.90
CA ILE A 141 -9.55 8.37 -4.22
C ILE A 141 -8.73 9.60 -4.62
N ILE A 142 -8.66 10.59 -3.72
CA ILE A 142 -8.10 11.92 -4.00
C ILE A 142 -6.58 11.94 -3.78
N GLY A 143 -6.04 10.99 -3.01
CA GLY A 143 -4.64 10.97 -2.62
C GLY A 143 -4.31 11.95 -1.48
N LYS A 144 -3.05 11.93 -1.03
CA LYS A 144 -2.52 12.90 -0.05
C LYS A 144 -1.65 13.90 -0.82
N ASN A 145 -1.99 15.19 -0.76
CA ASN A 145 -1.27 16.35 -1.32
C ASN A 145 -1.38 16.55 -2.83
N LEU A 146 -2.11 17.60 -3.27
CA LEU A 146 -2.12 18.25 -4.60
C LEU A 146 -2.24 17.33 -5.85
N ALA A 147 -2.28 16.02 -5.68
CA ALA A 147 -2.45 15.03 -6.71
C ALA A 147 -3.93 15.03 -7.09
N ILE A 148 -4.23 15.80 -8.12
CA ILE A 148 -5.47 15.90 -8.88
C ILE A 148 -5.74 14.53 -9.57
N ARG A 149 -5.80 13.43 -8.80
CA ARG A 149 -5.97 12.08 -9.34
C ARG A 149 -7.38 11.87 -9.84
N HIS A 150 -8.39 12.24 -9.05
CA HIS A 150 -9.80 12.03 -9.41
C HIS A 150 -10.28 12.83 -10.62
N TYR A 151 -9.51 13.82 -11.06
CA TYR A 151 -9.80 14.56 -12.29
C TYR A 151 -9.05 14.02 -13.52
N ASP A 152 -8.08 13.12 -13.37
CA ASP A 152 -7.46 12.42 -14.50
C ASP A 152 -8.26 11.16 -14.82
N TRP A 153 -9.09 11.24 -15.86
CA TRP A 153 -9.96 10.14 -16.27
C TRP A 153 -9.23 9.04 -17.04
N THR A 154 -7.97 9.26 -17.39
CA THR A 154 -7.11 8.26 -18.05
C THR A 154 -6.29 7.44 -17.06
N ARG A 155 -6.40 7.74 -15.76
CA ARG A 155 -5.61 7.06 -14.72
C ARG A 155 -5.97 5.59 -14.63
N GLU A 156 -4.98 4.80 -14.25
CA GLU A 156 -5.22 3.44 -13.81
C GLU A 156 -6.00 3.42 -12.47
N PRO A 157 -6.91 2.46 -12.28
CA PRO A 157 -7.49 2.18 -10.98
C PRO A 157 -6.42 1.95 -9.92
N SER A 158 -6.70 2.36 -8.68
CA SER A 158 -5.85 2.16 -7.52
C SER A 158 -6.59 1.31 -6.48
N PRO A 159 -6.65 -0.02 -6.67
CA PRO A 159 -7.37 -0.92 -5.78
C PRO A 159 -7.07 -0.72 -4.31
N ARG A 160 -8.10 -0.85 -3.48
CA ARG A 160 -7.98 -0.80 -2.03
C ARG A 160 -8.32 -2.15 -1.40
N ALA A 161 -7.76 -2.37 -0.21
CA ALA A 161 -7.95 -3.57 0.57
C ALA A 161 -8.16 -3.23 2.06
N ASP A 162 -9.05 -3.96 2.72
CA ASP A 162 -9.10 -4.03 4.17
C ASP A 162 -8.02 -5.00 4.65
N VAL A 163 -7.12 -4.55 5.52
CA VAL A 163 -6.00 -5.36 6.01
C VAL A 163 -6.14 -5.56 7.50
N ARG A 164 -6.17 -6.82 7.90
CA ARG A 164 -6.34 -7.23 9.29
C ARG A 164 -5.24 -8.19 9.66
N ARG A 165 -4.64 -7.97 10.81
CA ARG A 165 -3.78 -8.97 11.44
C ARG A 165 -4.64 -10.03 12.12
N LEU A 166 -4.30 -11.29 11.93
CA LEU A 166 -5.02 -12.45 12.46
C LEU A 166 -4.36 -13.04 13.70
N ASP A 167 -3.09 -12.70 13.97
CA ASP A 167 -2.36 -13.14 15.15
C ASP A 167 -2.30 -12.07 16.27
N ASP A 168 -2.00 -12.50 17.49
CA ASP A 168 -1.97 -11.66 18.70
C ASP A 168 -0.57 -11.07 19.03
N GLY A 169 0.39 -11.16 18.10
CA GLY A 169 1.80 -10.85 18.39
C GLY A 169 2.10 -9.39 18.75
N VAL A 170 3.18 -9.18 19.51
CA VAL A 170 3.61 -7.86 20.03
C VAL A 170 4.55 -7.17 19.03
N GLY A 171 4.05 -6.52 17.98
CA GLY A 171 4.92 -5.80 17.01
C GLY A 171 4.34 -5.65 15.60
N GLY A 172 5.08 -5.08 14.66
CA GLY A 172 4.77 -5.12 13.21
C GLY A 172 3.68 -4.18 12.67
N LEU A 173 3.54 -4.19 11.33
CA LEU A 173 2.53 -3.43 10.58
C LEU A 173 1.11 -3.84 10.98
N TYR A 174 0.14 -2.92 10.80
CA TYR A 174 -1.30 -3.17 11.01
C TYR A 174 -1.75 -3.55 12.43
N ARG A 175 -0.89 -3.37 13.45
CA ARG A 175 -1.30 -3.52 14.85
C ARG A 175 -2.45 -2.56 15.19
N ARG A 176 -3.56 -3.10 15.71
CA ARG A 176 -4.64 -2.30 16.29
C ARG A 176 -4.10 -1.50 17.47
N ASN A 177 -3.86 -0.21 17.27
CA ASN A 177 -3.46 0.67 18.35
C ASN A 177 -4.73 1.12 19.11
N ARG A 178 -5.01 0.47 20.24
CA ARG A 178 -6.14 0.83 21.14
C ARG A 178 -6.15 2.30 21.56
N ARG A 179 -5.02 3.02 21.50
CA ARG A 179 -4.92 4.45 21.86
C ARG A 179 -5.16 5.40 20.68
N SER A 180 -5.21 4.89 19.45
CA SER A 180 -5.55 5.71 18.30
C SER A 180 -7.06 5.74 18.14
N ARG A 181 -7.69 6.88 18.45
CA ARG A 181 -9.10 7.16 18.10
C ARG A 181 -9.38 7.02 16.59
N ARG A 182 -8.33 7.01 15.75
CA ARG A 182 -8.40 6.77 14.29
C ARG A 182 -8.25 5.29 13.89
N SER A 183 -7.87 4.40 14.81
CA SER A 183 -7.54 2.98 14.56
C SER A 183 -8.73 2.02 14.65
N SER A 184 -9.91 2.48 15.08
CA SER A 184 -11.09 1.64 15.21
C SER A 184 -11.91 1.49 13.94
N LYS A 185 -11.69 2.35 12.92
CA LYS A 185 -12.35 2.22 11.62
C LYS A 185 -11.47 1.39 10.69
N PRO A 186 -12.00 0.35 10.00
CA PRO A 186 -11.27 -0.34 8.95
C PRO A 186 -10.87 0.71 7.90
N ALA A 187 -9.59 1.10 7.87
CA ALA A 187 -9.10 2.03 6.87
C ALA A 187 -8.64 1.19 5.69
N LEU A 188 -9.39 1.23 4.59
CA LEU A 188 -8.97 0.61 3.35
C LEU A 188 -7.65 1.27 2.90
N VAL A 189 -6.64 0.45 2.66
CA VAL A 189 -5.31 0.87 2.19
C VAL A 189 -5.12 0.48 0.73
N GLN A 190 -4.18 1.11 0.03
CA GLN A 190 -3.89 0.72 -1.35
C GLN A 190 -3.38 -0.73 -1.41
N ALA A 191 -4.10 -1.60 -2.11
CA ALA A 191 -3.79 -3.03 -2.21
C ALA A 191 -2.39 -3.25 -2.78
N ARG A 192 -1.97 -2.41 -3.74
CA ARG A 192 -0.61 -2.44 -4.30
C ARG A 192 0.47 -2.31 -3.23
N VAL A 193 0.33 -1.35 -2.31
CA VAL A 193 1.27 -1.18 -1.19
C VAL A 193 1.28 -2.42 -0.28
N VAL A 194 0.12 -3.01 -0.04
CA VAL A 194 0.02 -4.23 0.77
C VAL A 194 0.74 -5.39 0.09
N LEU A 195 0.39 -5.68 -1.17
CA LEU A 195 0.83 -6.86 -1.90
C LEU A 195 2.29 -6.75 -2.39
N GLU A 196 2.74 -5.57 -2.84
CA GLU A 196 4.12 -5.39 -3.35
C GLU A 196 5.14 -5.11 -2.25
N ARG A 197 4.73 -4.47 -1.14
CA ARG A 197 5.68 -3.96 -0.15
C ARG A 197 5.52 -4.60 1.22
N ASN A 198 4.30 -4.74 1.71
CA ASN A 198 4.09 -5.12 3.11
C ASN A 198 4.05 -6.63 3.31
N LEU A 199 3.37 -7.39 2.43
CA LEU A 199 3.35 -8.85 2.47
C LEU A 199 4.76 -9.46 2.33
N PRO A 200 5.61 -9.02 1.39
CA PRO A 200 6.95 -9.60 1.26
C PRO A 200 7.85 -9.34 2.47
N ALA A 201 7.56 -8.29 3.25
CA ALA A 201 8.34 -7.86 4.40
C ALA A 201 7.72 -8.30 5.75
N LEU A 202 6.73 -9.19 5.75
CA LEU A 202 6.16 -9.71 7.00
C LEU A 202 7.24 -10.36 7.86
N LEU A 203 7.09 -10.32 9.18
CA LEU A 203 7.90 -11.17 10.04
C LEU A 203 7.35 -12.60 9.99
N ASP A 204 8.19 -13.56 10.33
CA ASP A 204 7.73 -14.93 10.52
C ASP A 204 6.66 -14.97 11.64
N ASP A 205 5.73 -15.91 11.54
CA ASP A 205 4.54 -16.04 12.41
C ASP A 205 3.47 -14.94 12.32
N VAL A 206 3.69 -13.87 11.55
CA VAL A 206 2.65 -12.87 11.30
C VAL A 206 1.69 -13.38 10.24
N GLN A 207 0.39 -13.39 10.57
CA GLN A 207 -0.67 -13.75 9.65
C GLN A 207 -1.56 -12.55 9.35
N LEU A 208 -1.75 -12.24 8.07
CA LEU A 208 -2.64 -11.18 7.60
C LEU A 208 -3.82 -11.74 6.81
N SER A 209 -4.97 -11.09 6.97
CA SER A 209 -6.10 -11.11 6.04
C SER A 209 -6.07 -9.82 5.23
N VAL A 210 -6.11 -9.95 3.90
CA VAL A 210 -6.16 -8.85 2.94
C VAL A 210 -7.42 -9.06 2.12
N MET A 211 -8.44 -8.25 2.37
CA MET A 211 -9.75 -8.38 1.76
C MET A 211 -9.99 -7.27 0.73
N ASP A 212 -10.35 -7.62 -0.51
CA ASP A 212 -10.72 -6.63 -1.54
C ASP A 212 -12.12 -6.03 -1.29
N THR A 213 -12.51 -5.03 -2.09
CA THR A 213 -13.84 -4.37 -1.97
C THR A 213 -15.01 -5.26 -2.36
N ARG A 214 -14.76 -6.43 -2.95
CA ARG A 214 -15.75 -7.42 -3.40
C ARG A 214 -15.90 -8.59 -2.43
N GLY A 215 -15.07 -8.65 -1.38
CA GLY A 215 -15.10 -9.69 -0.35
C GLY A 215 -14.18 -10.89 -0.60
N HIS A 216 -13.26 -10.81 -1.57
CA HIS A 216 -12.19 -11.81 -1.70
C HIS A 216 -11.23 -11.65 -0.51
N ASP A 217 -11.09 -12.68 0.32
CA ASP A 217 -10.27 -12.64 1.53
C ASP A 217 -9.02 -13.50 1.34
N LEU A 218 -7.88 -12.84 1.17
CA LEU A 218 -6.57 -13.46 1.04
C LEU A 218 -5.89 -13.52 2.42
N ARG A 219 -5.79 -14.72 2.98
CA ARG A 219 -5.15 -14.98 4.27
C ARG A 219 -3.76 -15.54 4.05
N LEU A 220 -2.73 -14.82 4.43
CA LEU A 220 -1.34 -15.17 4.16
C LEU A 220 -0.47 -15.02 5.40
N ARG A 221 0.53 -15.89 5.47
CA ARG A 221 1.72 -15.74 6.31
C ARG A 221 2.96 -15.86 5.42
N ARG A 222 4.06 -15.23 5.83
CA ARG A 222 5.37 -15.48 5.21
C ARG A 222 5.97 -16.74 5.82
N ASP A 223 6.59 -17.53 4.96
CA ASP A 223 7.43 -18.66 5.30
C ASP A 223 8.70 -18.52 4.45
N TRP A 224 9.72 -17.86 5.00
CA TRP A 224 10.92 -17.48 4.25
C TRP A 224 10.59 -16.73 2.95
N ASP A 225 11.01 -17.25 1.81
CA ASP A 225 10.84 -16.67 0.47
C ASP A 225 9.42 -16.87 -0.09
N ARG A 226 8.52 -17.48 0.67
CA ARG A 226 7.18 -17.87 0.25
C ARG A 226 6.09 -17.14 1.03
N LEU A 227 4.97 -16.89 0.37
CA LEU A 227 3.70 -16.53 1.00
C LEU A 227 2.76 -17.73 0.90
N ARG A 228 2.27 -18.16 2.07
CA ARG A 228 1.42 -19.35 2.21
C ARG A 228 0.11 -19.02 2.89
N GLY A 229 -0.97 -19.67 2.46
CA GLY A 229 -2.27 -19.57 3.11
C GLY A 229 -3.40 -19.88 2.15
N THR A 230 -4.47 -19.09 2.18
CA THR A 230 -5.71 -19.38 1.45
C THR A 230 -6.35 -18.13 0.87
N LEU A 231 -6.99 -18.26 -0.29
CA LEU A 231 -7.88 -17.26 -0.87
C LEU A 231 -9.33 -17.74 -0.77
N GLN A 232 -10.15 -17.04 -0.02
CA GLN A 232 -11.60 -17.24 0.00
C GLN A 232 -12.25 -16.35 -1.06
N ILE A 233 -12.97 -16.98 -2.00
CA ILE A 233 -13.73 -16.29 -3.04
C ILE A 233 -15.22 -16.29 -2.65
N PRO A 234 -15.93 -15.14 -2.69
CA PRO A 234 -17.36 -15.09 -2.42
C PRO A 234 -18.15 -16.08 -3.29
N GLY A 235 -19.07 -16.82 -2.68
CA GLY A 235 -19.91 -17.80 -3.38
C GLY A 235 -19.24 -19.15 -3.69
N LYS A 236 -17.92 -19.30 -3.45
CA LYS A 236 -17.26 -20.61 -3.52
C LYS A 236 -17.19 -21.25 -2.13
N ALA A 237 -17.54 -22.53 -2.05
CA ALA A 237 -17.55 -23.28 -0.78
C ALA A 237 -16.12 -23.59 -0.29
N GLU A 238 -15.21 -23.91 -1.21
CA GLU A 238 -13.84 -24.27 -0.90
C GLU A 238 -12.91 -23.07 -1.12
N ALA A 239 -12.01 -22.85 -0.16
CA ALA A 239 -10.93 -21.88 -0.30
C ALA A 239 -9.85 -22.43 -1.23
N VAL A 240 -9.16 -21.53 -1.94
CA VAL A 240 -8.03 -21.89 -2.80
C VAL A 240 -6.75 -21.83 -1.99
N ASP A 241 -5.97 -22.90 -1.98
CA ASP A 241 -4.64 -22.91 -1.35
C ASP A 241 -3.69 -22.00 -2.11
N VAL A 242 -2.93 -21.19 -1.37
CA VAL A 242 -1.95 -20.26 -1.91
C VAL A 242 -0.57 -20.65 -1.41
N ASP A 243 0.36 -20.86 -2.33
CA ASP A 243 1.79 -20.98 -2.07
C ASP A 243 2.56 -20.35 -3.24
N ILE A 244 3.04 -19.12 -3.05
CA ILE A 244 3.70 -18.33 -4.10
C ILE A 244 5.00 -17.72 -3.58
N SER A 245 5.88 -17.27 -4.48
CA SER A 245 7.01 -16.41 -4.11
C SER A 245 6.50 -15.15 -3.44
N ARG A 246 7.16 -14.71 -2.36
CA ARG A 246 6.74 -13.53 -1.61
C ARG A 246 6.69 -12.27 -2.48
N LEU A 247 7.59 -12.17 -3.46
CA LEU A 247 7.69 -11.03 -4.37
C LEU A 247 6.65 -11.08 -5.52
N SER A 248 5.97 -12.21 -5.70
CA SER A 248 4.96 -12.40 -6.76
C SER A 248 3.55 -11.97 -6.38
N ALA A 249 3.31 -11.58 -5.12
CA ALA A 249 1.95 -11.35 -4.62
C ALA A 249 1.14 -10.35 -5.46
N TRP A 250 1.74 -9.25 -5.91
CA TRP A 250 1.05 -8.30 -6.80
C TRP A 250 0.83 -8.84 -8.22
N ALA A 251 1.80 -9.55 -8.79
CA ALA A 251 1.61 -10.13 -10.13
C ALA A 251 0.46 -11.14 -10.13
N VAL A 252 0.34 -11.94 -9.07
CA VAL A 252 -0.69 -12.98 -8.93
C VAL A 252 -2.05 -12.41 -8.55
N PHE A 253 -2.11 -11.52 -7.54
CA PHE A 253 -3.38 -11.04 -6.98
C PHE A 253 -3.74 -9.61 -7.41
N GLY A 254 -2.82 -8.84 -7.97
CA GLY A 254 -3.08 -7.48 -8.46
C GLY A 254 -4.26 -7.41 -9.44
N PRO A 255 -4.36 -8.30 -10.45
CA PRO A 255 -5.52 -8.35 -11.34
C PRO A 255 -6.83 -8.62 -10.60
N LEU A 256 -6.83 -9.57 -9.63
CA LEU A 256 -7.98 -9.86 -8.78
C LEU A 256 -8.39 -8.62 -7.99
N PHE A 257 -7.47 -7.96 -7.28
CA PHE A 257 -7.79 -6.74 -6.56
C PHE A 257 -8.19 -5.60 -7.52
N GLY A 258 -7.69 -5.62 -8.74
CA GLY A 258 -8.05 -4.75 -9.87
C GLY A 258 -9.42 -5.03 -10.50
N GLY A 259 -10.20 -5.98 -9.99
CA GLY A 259 -11.56 -6.26 -10.45
C GLY A 259 -11.69 -7.40 -11.46
N ALA A 260 -10.58 -8.00 -11.91
CA ALA A 260 -10.63 -9.21 -12.73
C ALA A 260 -11.12 -10.42 -11.91
N ASP A 261 -11.46 -11.50 -12.61
CA ASP A 261 -11.72 -12.79 -12.00
C ASP A 261 -10.39 -13.46 -11.60
N PHE A 262 -10.44 -14.30 -10.57
CA PHE A 262 -9.25 -15.04 -10.16
C PHE A 262 -8.94 -16.16 -11.15
N GLU A 263 -7.71 -16.18 -11.66
CA GLU A 263 -7.19 -17.24 -12.52
C GLU A 263 -6.28 -18.19 -11.70
N PRO A 264 -6.71 -19.43 -11.39
CA PRO A 264 -5.89 -20.35 -10.59
C PRO A 264 -4.53 -20.67 -11.20
N ALA A 265 -4.41 -20.63 -12.53
CA ALA A 265 -3.15 -20.83 -13.24
C ALA A 265 -2.06 -19.82 -12.83
N ALA A 266 -2.44 -18.64 -12.31
CA ALA A 266 -1.49 -17.66 -11.77
C ALA A 266 -0.67 -18.23 -10.60
N LEU A 267 -1.19 -19.20 -9.84
CA LEU A 267 -0.49 -19.87 -8.74
C LEU A 267 0.55 -20.89 -9.22
N GLU A 268 0.40 -21.41 -10.44
CA GLU A 268 1.28 -22.46 -10.98
C GLU A 268 2.65 -21.90 -11.41
N THR A 269 2.77 -20.58 -11.50
CA THR A 269 4.02 -19.91 -11.88
C THR A 269 5.06 -20.08 -10.78
N ARG A 270 5.89 -21.12 -10.90
CA ARG A 270 7.03 -21.34 -10.02
C ARG A 270 8.16 -20.39 -10.37
N GLN A 271 8.32 -19.36 -9.55
CA GLN A 271 9.58 -18.61 -9.51
C GLN A 271 10.64 -19.40 -8.74
N PRO A 272 11.93 -19.28 -9.11
CA PRO A 272 13.01 -19.85 -8.33
C PRO A 272 12.98 -19.28 -6.90
N SER A 273 13.34 -20.12 -5.93
CA SER A 273 13.47 -19.69 -4.54
C SER A 273 14.52 -18.60 -4.40
N GLU A 274 14.21 -17.62 -3.58
CA GLU A 274 15.14 -16.55 -3.25
C GLU A 274 16.10 -17.03 -2.15
N HIS A 275 17.39 -16.76 -2.34
CA HIS A 275 18.35 -16.86 -1.24
C HIS A 275 18.11 -15.67 -0.31
N MET A 276 17.57 -15.95 0.87
CA MET A 276 17.08 -14.93 1.79
C MET A 276 17.61 -15.19 3.19
N LEU A 277 17.86 -14.12 3.92
CA LEU A 277 18.28 -14.12 5.31
C LEU A 277 17.36 -13.20 6.11
N MET A 278 17.23 -13.47 7.41
CA MET A 278 16.75 -12.44 8.33
C MET A 278 17.94 -11.55 8.68
N MET A 279 17.81 -10.24 8.45
CA MET A 279 18.87 -9.26 8.64
C MET A 279 18.50 -8.31 9.77
N HIS A 280 19.47 -7.95 10.60
CA HIS A 280 19.35 -6.92 11.62
C HIS A 280 20.52 -5.96 11.49
N VAL A 281 20.22 -4.66 11.43
CA VAL A 281 21.21 -3.61 11.14
C VAL A 281 21.28 -2.60 12.28
N ASN A 282 22.50 -2.29 12.70
CA ASN A 282 22.81 -1.14 13.55
C ASN A 282 23.93 -0.31 12.91
N ASP A 283 23.56 0.83 12.36
CA ASP A 283 24.47 1.80 11.74
C ASP A 283 24.12 3.21 12.27
N GLY A 284 24.92 3.68 13.24
CA GLY A 284 24.72 4.97 13.88
C GLY A 284 24.86 6.15 12.92
N GLU A 285 25.75 6.06 11.94
CA GLU A 285 26.00 7.11 10.95
C GLU A 285 24.80 7.30 10.02
N ARG A 286 24.14 6.19 9.67
CA ARG A 286 22.92 6.19 8.87
C ARG A 286 21.65 6.33 9.70
N ARG A 287 21.77 6.46 11.02
CA ARG A 287 20.65 6.51 11.99
C ARG A 287 19.70 5.32 11.82
N ARG A 288 20.26 4.15 11.49
CA ARG A 288 19.51 2.91 11.39
C ARG A 288 19.79 2.06 12.62
N HIS A 289 18.72 1.70 13.32
CA HIS A 289 18.76 0.78 14.44
C HIS A 289 17.49 -0.05 14.37
N ASP A 290 17.61 -1.25 13.81
CA ASP A 290 16.49 -2.16 13.71
C ASP A 290 16.17 -2.72 15.11
N GLN A 291 14.88 -2.86 15.44
CA GLN A 291 14.47 -3.48 16.72
C GLN A 291 14.37 -5.00 16.60
N ASP A 292 13.97 -5.47 15.42
CA ASP A 292 13.78 -6.87 15.08
C ASP A 292 14.49 -7.14 13.74
N GLY A 293 14.81 -8.42 13.48
CA GLY A 293 15.25 -8.84 12.16
C GLY A 293 14.16 -8.65 11.11
N HIS A 294 14.54 -8.36 9.87
CA HIS A 294 13.62 -8.27 8.73
C HIS A 294 14.13 -9.14 7.56
N PRO A 295 13.22 -9.69 6.74
CA PRO A 295 13.62 -10.52 5.61
C PRO A 295 14.35 -9.68 4.55
N ALA A 296 15.51 -10.13 4.12
CA ALA A 296 16.36 -9.47 3.13
C ALA A 296 16.90 -10.47 2.11
N SER A 297 16.96 -10.06 0.85
CA SER A 297 17.57 -10.87 -0.21
C SER A 297 19.08 -10.97 0.01
N LEU A 298 19.73 -12.01 -0.53
CA LEU A 298 21.20 -12.10 -0.52
C LEU A 298 21.85 -10.83 -1.13
N GLU A 299 21.29 -10.30 -2.21
CA GLU A 299 21.78 -9.05 -2.81
C GLU A 299 21.68 -7.87 -1.84
N GLU A 300 20.55 -7.73 -1.14
CA GLU A 300 20.36 -6.70 -0.12
C GLU A 300 21.32 -6.86 1.06
N CYS A 301 21.54 -8.09 1.53
CA CYS A 301 22.51 -8.38 2.59
C CYS A 301 23.93 -7.94 2.21
N LEU A 302 24.36 -8.22 0.98
CA LEU A 302 25.69 -7.84 0.47
C LEU A 302 25.80 -6.31 0.30
N LEU A 303 24.75 -5.65 -0.19
CA LEU A 303 24.70 -4.18 -0.27
C LEU A 303 24.83 -3.55 1.13
N TRP A 304 24.25 -4.16 2.16
CA TRP A 304 24.40 -3.68 3.53
C TRP A 304 25.79 -3.92 4.11
N LEU A 305 26.43 -5.05 3.83
CA LEU A 305 27.83 -5.28 4.18
C LEU A 305 28.74 -4.19 3.60
N ASP A 306 28.54 -3.85 2.32
CA ASP A 306 29.34 -2.82 1.66
C ASP A 306 29.06 -1.42 2.21
N ALA A 307 27.79 -1.14 2.52
CA ALA A 307 27.36 0.15 3.03
C ALA A 307 27.76 0.37 4.49
N LEU A 308 27.79 -0.66 5.35
CA LEU A 308 27.98 -0.53 6.80
C LEU A 308 29.17 0.38 7.14
N ALA A 309 28.88 1.50 7.80
CA ALA A 309 29.91 2.48 8.12
C ALA A 309 30.98 1.88 9.05
N PRO A 310 32.29 2.03 8.74
CA PRO A 310 33.39 1.50 9.55
C PRO A 310 33.58 2.37 10.80
N THR A 311 32.59 2.34 11.69
CA THR A 311 32.58 3.01 12.99
C THR A 311 32.44 1.94 14.06
N ASP A 312 33.26 2.01 15.10
CA ASP A 312 33.22 1.07 16.23
C ASP A 312 31.80 0.89 16.78
N GLY A 313 31.38 -0.37 16.91
CA GLY A 313 30.05 -0.73 17.41
C GLY A 313 28.95 -0.87 16.35
N ASN A 314 29.15 -0.39 15.11
CA ASN A 314 28.23 -0.69 14.01
C ASN A 314 28.27 -2.18 13.67
N TYR A 315 27.10 -2.80 13.44
CA TYR A 315 27.00 -4.25 13.23
C TYR A 315 25.90 -4.65 12.25
N LEU A 316 26.05 -5.88 11.74
CA LEU A 316 25.06 -6.64 11.00
C LEU A 316 24.91 -8.01 11.64
N ILE A 317 23.68 -8.48 11.76
CA ILE A 317 23.37 -9.86 12.13
C ILE A 317 22.56 -10.47 11.01
N PHE A 318 22.95 -11.67 10.59
CA PHE A 318 22.26 -12.46 9.61
C PHE A 318 21.85 -13.80 10.23
N THR A 319 20.59 -14.17 10.05
CA THR A 319 20.06 -15.45 10.50
C THR A 319 19.54 -16.24 9.30
N GLY A 320 19.98 -17.49 9.17
CA GLY A 320 19.53 -18.46 8.17
C GLY A 320 18.22 -19.16 8.55
N ARG A 321 17.76 -20.05 7.68
CA ARG A 321 16.52 -20.85 7.86
C ARG A 321 16.63 -21.85 8.99
N SER A 322 17.82 -22.42 9.21
CA SER A 322 18.10 -23.34 10.32
C SER A 322 18.43 -22.59 11.61
N GLU A 323 18.10 -21.31 11.71
CA GLU A 323 18.40 -20.42 12.84
C GLU A 323 19.92 -20.21 13.09
N GLY A 324 20.76 -20.63 12.15
CA GLY A 324 22.20 -20.34 12.17
C GLY A 324 22.45 -18.84 12.06
N ILE A 325 23.39 -18.32 12.85
CA ILE A 325 23.65 -16.88 12.95
C ILE A 325 25.07 -16.57 12.51
N VAL A 326 25.22 -15.62 11.60
CA VAL A 326 26.49 -14.96 11.29
C VAL A 326 26.34 -13.49 11.68
N GLN A 327 27.13 -13.03 12.64
CA GLN A 327 27.14 -11.63 13.04
C GLN A 327 28.51 -11.00 12.82
N MET A 328 28.50 -9.71 12.51
CA MET A 328 29.72 -8.97 12.29
C MET A 328 29.61 -7.55 12.84
N ARG A 329 30.70 -7.06 13.40
CA ARG A 329 30.78 -5.75 14.05
C ARG A 329 32.12 -5.11 13.77
N TRP A 330 32.09 -3.82 13.44
CA TRP A 330 33.31 -3.01 13.40
C TRP A 330 33.82 -2.82 14.83
N GLN A 331 35.08 -3.20 15.08
CA GLN A 331 35.70 -3.09 16.40
C GLN A 331 37.03 -2.32 16.35
N GLY A 332 37.23 -1.47 17.36
CA GLY A 332 38.49 -0.82 17.67
C GLY A 332 38.49 0.69 17.37
N PRO A 333 39.28 1.48 18.11
CA PRO A 333 39.40 2.91 17.86
C PRO A 333 40.26 3.21 16.62
N GLY A 334 39.89 4.25 15.87
CA GLY A 334 40.68 4.74 14.73
C GLY A 334 40.33 4.04 13.42
N GLU A 335 41.10 3.01 13.06
CA GLU A 335 40.86 2.15 11.89
C GLU A 335 40.20 0.84 12.35
N PRO A 336 38.86 0.81 12.53
CA PRO A 336 38.20 -0.38 13.03
C PRO A 336 38.34 -1.53 12.05
N ARG A 337 38.42 -2.74 12.60
CA ARG A 337 38.48 -3.99 11.85
C ARG A 337 37.15 -4.72 11.96
N LEU A 338 36.76 -5.44 10.91
CA LEU A 338 35.51 -6.18 10.91
C LEU A 338 35.71 -7.49 11.66
N TRP A 339 35.08 -7.60 12.82
CA TRP A 339 34.99 -8.86 13.56
C TRP A 339 33.77 -9.64 13.05
N LEU A 340 33.93 -10.92 12.72
CA LEU A 340 32.84 -11.81 12.34
C LEU A 340 32.82 -13.02 13.28
N GLU A 341 31.64 -13.38 13.75
CA GLU A 341 31.45 -14.50 14.66
C GLU A 341 30.10 -15.21 14.47
N THR A 342 30.04 -16.45 14.95
CA THR A 342 28.78 -17.17 15.19
C THR A 342 28.55 -17.28 16.70
N PRO A 343 27.40 -16.80 17.22
CA PRO A 343 27.03 -17.03 18.60
C PRO A 343 26.62 -18.48 18.85
N GLU A 344 26.97 -19.01 20.02
CA GLU A 344 26.51 -20.31 20.53
C GLU A 344 25.81 -20.12 21.88
N PRO A 345 24.54 -19.70 21.88
CA PRO A 345 23.81 -19.38 23.11
C PRO A 345 23.81 -20.52 24.12
N ALA A 346 23.67 -21.77 23.66
CA ALA A 346 23.67 -22.97 24.50
C ALA A 346 24.99 -23.21 25.25
N HIS A 347 26.11 -22.68 24.74
CA HIS A 347 27.44 -22.82 25.35
C HIS A 347 27.94 -21.52 25.99
N HIS A 348 27.12 -20.48 26.01
CA HIS A 348 27.46 -19.16 26.52
C HIS A 348 28.77 -18.59 25.93
N ARG A 349 28.97 -18.76 24.61
CA ARG A 349 30.17 -18.28 23.90
C ARG A 349 29.87 -17.86 22.47
N SER A 350 30.73 -17.03 21.91
CA SER A 350 30.89 -16.78 20.48
C SER A 350 32.19 -17.39 19.98
N ARG A 351 32.21 -17.79 18.71
CA ARG A 351 33.45 -18.14 17.99
C ARG A 351 33.60 -17.22 16.78
N GLY A 352 34.73 -16.54 16.66
CA GLY A 352 34.94 -15.57 15.60
C GLY A 352 36.37 -15.11 15.44
N ARG A 353 36.59 -14.27 14.43
CA ARG A 353 37.87 -13.60 14.20
C ARG A 353 37.69 -12.30 13.41
N TYR A 354 38.77 -11.53 13.29
CA TYR A 354 38.81 -10.44 12.32
C TYR A 354 38.87 -10.98 10.90
N VAL A 355 38.04 -10.42 10.02
CA VAL A 355 37.90 -10.84 8.62
C VAL A 355 38.04 -9.66 7.67
N THR A 356 38.35 -9.98 6.43
CA THR A 356 38.17 -9.10 5.28
C THR A 356 36.71 -9.07 4.83
N ARG A 357 36.35 -8.13 3.96
CA ARG A 357 35.01 -8.09 3.37
C ARG A 357 34.73 -9.31 2.51
N ASP A 358 35.70 -9.78 1.72
CA ASP A 358 35.52 -10.94 0.84
C ASP A 358 35.24 -12.23 1.63
N GLU A 359 35.90 -12.41 2.77
CA GLU A 359 35.59 -13.50 3.70
C GLU A 359 34.17 -13.36 4.27
N ALA A 360 33.77 -12.15 4.68
CA ALA A 360 32.40 -11.90 5.15
C ALA A 360 31.34 -12.18 4.06
N VAL A 361 31.60 -11.79 2.81
CA VAL A 361 30.75 -12.11 1.65
C VAL A 361 30.58 -13.63 1.53
N THR A 362 31.67 -14.38 1.65
CA THR A 362 31.65 -15.85 1.55
C THR A 362 30.76 -16.46 2.63
N MET A 363 30.86 -15.98 3.87
CA MET A 363 30.04 -16.46 4.99
C MET A 363 28.54 -16.13 4.80
N ILE A 364 28.21 -14.93 4.33
CA ILE A 364 26.82 -14.55 4.02
C ILE A 364 26.27 -15.43 2.89
N GLN A 365 27.06 -15.71 1.87
CA GLN A 365 26.65 -16.57 0.75
C GLN A 365 26.41 -18.02 1.19
N ALA A 366 27.30 -18.58 2.00
CA ALA A 366 27.12 -19.92 2.57
C ALA A 366 25.81 -19.99 3.37
N LEU A 367 25.59 -19.03 4.27
CA LEU A 367 24.36 -18.97 5.07
C LEU A 367 23.10 -18.84 4.21
N ALA A 368 23.11 -17.97 3.19
CA ALA A 368 21.91 -17.72 2.37
C ALA A 368 21.59 -18.84 1.36
N ARG A 369 22.62 -19.53 0.84
CA ARG A 369 22.47 -20.52 -0.23
C ARG A 369 22.37 -21.93 0.30
N GLU A 370 23.17 -22.23 1.31
CA GLU A 370 23.38 -23.59 1.82
C GLU A 370 22.76 -23.75 3.21
N ASP A 371 22.30 -22.65 3.82
CA ASP A 371 21.77 -22.62 5.19
C ASP A 371 22.80 -23.13 6.22
N ASP A 372 24.08 -22.87 5.94
CA ASP A 372 25.22 -23.35 6.71
C ASP A 372 25.99 -22.21 7.38
N VAL A 373 26.42 -22.45 8.62
CA VAL A 373 27.23 -21.53 9.41
C VAL A 373 28.71 -21.91 9.24
N ALA A 374 29.25 -21.57 8.07
CA ALA A 374 30.62 -21.93 7.66
C ALA A 374 31.75 -21.15 8.38
N VAL A 375 31.48 -20.56 9.56
CA VAL A 375 32.47 -19.76 10.30
C VAL A 375 33.70 -20.60 10.69
N ASP A 376 33.53 -21.90 10.92
CA ASP A 376 34.61 -22.82 11.25
C ASP A 376 35.61 -23.01 10.09
N ASP A 377 35.20 -22.79 8.85
CA ASP A 377 36.07 -22.88 7.66
C ASP A 377 37.05 -21.72 7.56
N LEU A 378 36.81 -20.62 8.29
CA LEU A 378 37.69 -19.46 8.31
C LEU A 378 39.01 -19.71 9.04
N GLY A 379 39.09 -20.73 9.90
CA GLY A 379 40.28 -21.03 10.72
C GLY A 379 40.62 -19.96 11.76
N ASP A 380 41.58 -20.26 12.64
CA ASP A 380 42.12 -19.34 13.67
C ASP A 380 41.06 -18.58 14.48
N LEU A 381 39.98 -19.27 14.85
CA LEU A 381 38.87 -18.68 15.60
C LEU A 381 39.24 -18.47 17.06
N GLU A 382 38.92 -17.29 17.59
CA GLU A 382 38.93 -17.02 19.01
C GLU A 382 37.57 -17.37 19.62
N THR A 383 37.58 -17.91 20.84
CA THR A 383 36.37 -18.15 21.62
C THR A 383 36.19 -17.03 22.64
N VAL A 384 35.07 -16.32 22.56
CA VAL A 384 34.68 -15.26 23.50
C VAL A 384 33.55 -15.79 24.36
N THR A 385 33.78 -15.99 25.66
CA THR A 385 32.73 -16.40 26.61
C THR A 385 31.95 -15.19 27.12
N TRP A 386 30.64 -15.33 27.30
CA TRP A 386 29.79 -14.30 27.91
C TRP A 386 29.06 -14.81 29.15
N ASP A 387 28.80 -13.89 30.08
CA ASP A 387 28.05 -14.18 31.30
C ASP A 387 26.54 -14.20 30.99
N PRO A 388 25.78 -15.23 31.38
CA PRO A 388 24.32 -15.29 31.21
C PRO A 388 23.57 -14.05 31.76
N GLY A 389 24.17 -13.31 32.70
CA GLY A 389 23.58 -12.12 33.31
C GLY A 389 23.79 -10.80 32.56
N THR A 390 24.72 -10.75 31.61
CA THR A 390 24.99 -9.57 30.76
C THR A 390 24.58 -9.90 29.33
N GLY A 391 23.27 -10.00 29.09
CA GLY A 391 22.73 -10.46 27.81
C GLY A 391 23.36 -9.78 26.60
N ALA A 392 23.79 -10.59 25.63
CA ALA A 392 23.93 -10.15 24.26
C ALA A 392 22.58 -9.56 23.83
N ARG A 393 22.58 -8.29 23.44
CA ARG A 393 21.42 -7.61 22.85
C ARG A 393 21.56 -7.56 21.36
#